data_AF-A0A9P6WIH5-F1
#
_entry.id   AF-A0A9P6WIH5-F1
#
_cell.length_a   1.000
_cell.length_b   1.000
_cell.length_c   1.000
_cell.angle_alpha   90.00
_cell.angle_beta   90.00
_cell.angle_gamma   90.00
#
_symmetry.space_group_name_H-M   'P 1'
#
loop_
_entity.id
_entity.type
_entity.pdbx_description
1 polymer ?
#
loop_
_entity_poly.entity_id
_entity_poly.type
_entity_poly.pdbx_seq_one_letter_code
_entity_poly.pdbx_strand_id
1 'polypeptide(L)'
;MSLLQEYLEQRDKLIERRNELLKRRRIHKITNLKQSKQSSKRQKVETIARTMKTYQYSKNLISKYSRLPEMNIDIRLKYAHMTCPWMNISEIKKKINLKTDKYNDSKNGSIEYSTKLNFDTCGDFIIELNINIENESVNSIKIIPQGKIETIAERETILTLINDSIKFYDISRFVYGMNSLLRMRHKRKREYMSIIDVLDLNKFISINGFPVSNIKSVESLELLLFENSPTFIEVELSSKKFMRVDWQIKFQKGQNHCVSDITGSVIQNDQEGNPKSIENITKLLKNLIKANDIKSAVLQILNIL
;
A
#
# COMPACT_ATOMS: atom_id res chain seq x y z
N MET A 1 -49.77 -43.87 11.90
CA MET A 1 -48.69 -44.03 12.91
C MET A 1 -48.76 -42.86 13.86
N SER A 2 -48.62 -43.09 15.17
CA SER A 2 -48.68 -41.99 16.15
C SER A 2 -47.37 -41.20 16.15
N LEU A 3 -47.45 -39.89 16.38
CA LEU A 3 -46.28 -38.99 16.53
C LEU A 3 -45.25 -39.51 17.54
N LEU A 4 -45.71 -40.25 18.55
CA LEU A 4 -44.87 -40.91 19.53
C LEU A 4 -44.01 -42.03 18.91
N GLN A 5 -44.56 -42.77 17.94
CA GLN A 5 -43.87 -43.87 17.29
C GLN A 5 -42.76 -43.37 16.35
N GLU A 6 -43.01 -42.29 15.60
CA GLU A 6 -41.97 -41.61 14.80
C GLU A 6 -40.85 -41.03 15.69
N TYR A 7 -41.21 -40.46 16.85
CA TYR A 7 -40.23 -39.93 17.79
C TYR A 7 -39.33 -41.04 18.39
N LEU A 8 -39.92 -42.19 18.73
CA LEU A 8 -39.18 -43.34 19.25
C LEU A 8 -38.24 -43.93 18.19
N GLU A 9 -38.70 -44.06 16.94
CA GLU A 9 -37.83 -44.52 15.84
C GLU A 9 -36.67 -43.56 15.56
N GLN A 10 -36.90 -42.26 15.63
CA GLN A 10 -35.83 -41.26 15.46
C GLN A 10 -34.83 -41.32 16.62
N ARG A 11 -35.31 -41.49 17.86
CA ARG A 11 -34.46 -41.65 19.04
C ARG A 11 -33.59 -42.90 18.92
N ASP A 12 -34.16 -44.03 18.51
CA ASP A 12 -33.43 -45.30 18.42
C ASP A 12 -32.38 -45.26 17.30
N LYS A 13 -32.70 -44.65 16.14
CA LYS A 13 -31.71 -44.38 15.07
C LYS A 13 -30.55 -43.50 15.55
N LEU A 14 -30.81 -42.51 16.39
CA LEU A 14 -29.76 -41.64 16.96
C LEU A 14 -28.90 -42.37 17.99
N ILE A 15 -29.49 -43.24 18.81
CA ILE A 15 -28.77 -44.08 19.77
C ILE A 15 -27.88 -45.08 19.03
N GLU A 16 -28.39 -45.71 17.97
CA GLU A 16 -27.64 -46.65 17.14
C GLU A 16 -26.45 -45.96 16.45
N ARG A 17 -26.67 -44.78 15.87
CA ARG A 17 -25.60 -43.96 15.27
C ARG A 17 -24.53 -43.54 16.28
N ARG A 18 -24.93 -43.21 17.53
CA ARG A 18 -23.99 -42.92 18.63
C ARG A 18 -23.17 -44.15 19.00
N ASN A 19 -23.80 -45.32 19.06
CA ASN A 19 -23.13 -46.58 19.41
C ASN A 19 -22.15 -47.03 18.31
N GLU A 20 -22.48 -46.85 17.03
CA GLU A 20 -21.56 -47.07 15.92
C GLU A 20 -20.34 -46.13 15.98
N LEU A 21 -20.56 -44.84 16.25
CA LEU A 21 -19.47 -43.86 16.39
C LEU A 21 -18.55 -44.21 17.58
N LEU A 22 -19.11 -44.68 18.69
CA LEU A 22 -18.33 -45.15 19.83
C LEU A 22 -17.54 -46.43 19.51
N LYS A 23 -18.11 -47.40 18.77
CA LYS A 23 -17.39 -48.58 18.27
C LYS A 23 -16.23 -48.18 17.35
N ARG A 24 -16.46 -47.26 16.39
CA ARG A 24 -15.40 -46.74 15.50
C ARG A 24 -14.29 -46.05 16.29
N ARG A 25 -14.62 -45.23 17.30
CA ARG A 25 -13.62 -44.58 18.18
C ARG A 25 -12.83 -45.58 19.03
N ARG A 26 -13.46 -46.65 19.52
CA ARG A 26 -12.77 -47.70 20.29
C ARG A 26 -11.82 -48.52 19.41
N ILE A 27 -12.23 -48.87 18.18
CA ILE A 27 -11.36 -49.56 17.22
C ILE A 27 -10.15 -48.68 16.88
N HIS A 28 -10.36 -47.38 16.63
CA HIS A 28 -9.28 -46.42 16.35
C HIS A 28 -8.31 -46.25 17.53
N LYS A 29 -8.83 -46.25 18.77
CA LYS A 29 -8.00 -46.17 19.98
C LYS A 29 -7.18 -47.45 20.19
N ILE A 30 -7.74 -48.62 19.86
CA ILE A 30 -7.05 -49.92 19.95
C ILE A 30 -5.98 -50.07 18.85
N THR A 31 -6.22 -49.61 17.62
CA THR A 31 -5.19 -49.59 16.55
C THR A 31 -4.05 -48.63 16.86
N ASN A 32 -4.34 -47.46 17.43
CA ASN A 32 -3.31 -46.50 17.84
C ASN A 32 -2.51 -46.98 19.07
N LEU A 33 -3.14 -47.71 20.00
CA LEU A 33 -2.47 -48.29 21.17
C LEU A 33 -1.61 -49.54 20.83
N LYS A 34 -1.93 -50.27 19.76
CA LYS A 34 -1.07 -51.35 19.25
C LYS A 34 0.11 -50.82 18.42
N GLN A 35 0.00 -49.63 17.81
CA GLN A 35 1.13 -48.96 17.15
C GLN A 35 2.06 -48.20 18.13
N SER A 36 1.57 -47.78 19.31
CA SER A 36 2.36 -47.02 20.28
C SER A 36 3.18 -47.85 21.29
N LYS A 37 3.15 -49.20 21.20
CA LYS A 37 3.97 -50.11 22.04
C LYS A 37 5.23 -50.67 21.35
N GLN A 38 5.56 -50.21 20.14
CA GLN A 38 6.90 -50.42 19.59
C GLN A 38 7.80 -49.26 20.03
N SER A 39 8.70 -49.60 20.94
CA SER A 39 9.81 -48.76 21.42
C SER A 39 10.43 -47.92 20.30
N SER A 40 10.57 -46.63 20.57
CA SER A 40 11.26 -45.66 19.74
C SER A 40 12.71 -46.07 19.45
N LYS A 41 12.95 -46.77 18.34
CA LYS A 41 14.15 -46.50 17.55
C LYS A 41 13.87 -45.23 16.77
N ARG A 42 14.60 -44.15 17.07
CA ARG A 42 14.70 -42.98 16.18
C ARG A 42 15.06 -43.49 14.79
N GLN A 43 14.08 -43.62 13.91
CA GLN A 43 14.34 -43.80 12.50
C GLN A 43 14.99 -42.49 12.03
N LYS A 44 16.23 -42.59 11.58
CA LYS A 44 16.87 -41.57 10.76
C LYS A 44 15.85 -41.13 9.71
N VAL A 45 15.57 -39.83 9.65
CA VAL A 45 14.82 -39.18 8.58
C VAL A 45 15.73 -39.15 7.35
N GLU A 46 16.00 -40.32 6.80
CA GLU A 46 16.65 -40.51 5.52
C GLU A 46 15.67 -41.42 4.76
N THR A 47 15.01 -40.89 3.71
CA THR A 47 14.26 -41.65 2.68
C THR A 47 12.75 -41.96 2.83
N ILE A 48 11.88 -40.99 3.19
CA ILE A 48 10.44 -41.10 2.84
C ILE A 48 9.87 -39.82 2.22
N ALA A 49 10.28 -39.56 0.98
CA ALA A 49 9.43 -38.90 -0.01
C ALA A 49 9.46 -39.79 -1.27
N ARG A 50 8.81 -40.96 -1.20
CA ARG A 50 8.93 -41.99 -2.26
C ARG A 50 7.88 -41.90 -3.38
N THR A 51 6.91 -41.00 -3.32
CA THR A 51 6.04 -40.69 -4.47
C THR A 51 5.65 -39.21 -4.51
N MET A 52 5.40 -38.65 -5.70
CA MET A 52 4.96 -37.26 -5.88
C MET A 52 3.66 -36.97 -5.11
N LYS A 53 2.78 -37.97 -4.98
CA LYS A 53 1.52 -37.87 -4.20
C LYS A 53 1.79 -37.71 -2.71
N THR A 54 2.73 -38.47 -2.12
CA THR A 54 3.09 -38.30 -0.70
C THR A 54 3.79 -36.97 -0.44
N TYR A 55 4.60 -36.49 -1.37
CA TYR A 55 5.19 -35.15 -1.28
C TYR A 55 4.12 -34.05 -1.30
N GLN A 56 3.17 -34.10 -2.24
CA GLN A 56 2.07 -33.15 -2.33
C GLN A 56 1.16 -33.19 -1.10
N TYR A 57 0.88 -34.39 -0.56
CA TYR A 57 0.10 -34.56 0.66
C TYR A 57 0.82 -33.98 1.89
N SER A 58 2.11 -34.27 2.06
CA SER A 58 2.92 -33.69 3.14
C SER A 58 3.05 -32.18 3.00
N LYS A 59 3.21 -31.64 1.79
CA LYS A 59 3.20 -30.20 1.52
C LYS A 59 1.86 -29.56 1.92
N ASN A 60 0.74 -30.21 1.59
CA ASN A 60 -0.61 -29.74 1.97
C ASN A 60 -0.87 -29.83 3.48
N LEU A 61 -0.34 -30.84 4.17
CA LEU A 61 -0.46 -30.93 5.63
C LEU A 61 0.41 -29.88 6.33
N ILE A 62 1.63 -29.67 5.84
CA ILE A 62 2.52 -28.63 6.35
C ILE A 62 1.87 -27.26 6.10
N SER A 63 1.34 -26.96 4.91
CA SER A 63 0.70 -25.65 4.68
C SER A 63 -0.58 -25.42 5.50
N LYS A 64 -1.33 -26.48 5.85
CA LYS A 64 -2.57 -26.37 6.65
C LYS A 64 -2.37 -26.31 8.16
N TYR A 65 -1.33 -26.96 8.69
CA TYR A 65 -1.13 -27.10 10.14
C TYR A 65 0.17 -26.46 10.65
N SER A 66 1.05 -26.02 9.76
CA SER A 66 2.21 -25.22 10.13
C SER A 66 1.79 -23.78 10.40
N ARG A 67 2.45 -23.15 11.39
CA ARG A 67 2.39 -21.71 11.61
C ARG A 67 3.39 -20.93 10.73
N LEU A 68 4.09 -21.63 9.83
CA LEU A 68 5.05 -21.02 8.92
C LEU A 68 4.31 -20.30 7.78
N PRO A 69 4.88 -19.20 7.24
CA PRO A 69 4.32 -18.51 6.09
C PRO A 69 4.17 -19.45 4.87
N GLU A 70 3.14 -19.19 4.06
CA GLU A 70 2.93 -19.86 2.78
C GLU A 70 4.20 -19.76 1.92
N MET A 71 4.77 -20.89 1.49
CA MET A 71 6.03 -20.91 0.73
C MET A 71 5.83 -20.67 -0.77
N ASN A 72 4.58 -20.63 -1.26
CA ASN A 72 4.29 -20.33 -2.65
C ASN A 72 4.74 -18.89 -3.00
N ILE A 73 5.77 -18.79 -3.85
CA ILE A 73 6.40 -17.52 -4.22
C ILE A 73 5.40 -16.59 -4.93
N ASP A 74 4.55 -17.12 -5.81
CA ASP A 74 3.58 -16.30 -6.55
C ASP A 74 2.56 -15.66 -5.61
N ILE A 75 2.10 -16.43 -4.62
CA ILE A 75 1.19 -15.92 -3.57
C ILE A 75 1.90 -14.84 -2.74
N ARG A 76 3.16 -15.06 -2.35
CA ARG A 76 3.94 -14.08 -1.58
C ARG A 76 4.21 -12.81 -2.37
N LEU A 77 4.54 -12.92 -3.65
CA LEU A 77 4.72 -11.77 -4.54
C LEU A 77 3.41 -11.00 -4.71
N LYS A 78 2.28 -11.70 -4.82
CA LYS A 78 0.96 -11.07 -4.83
C LYS A 78 0.68 -10.30 -3.54
N TYR A 79 0.97 -10.88 -2.37
CA TYR A 79 0.85 -10.16 -1.10
C TYR A 79 1.79 -8.95 -1.01
N ALA A 80 3.03 -9.08 -1.47
CA ALA A 80 3.97 -7.96 -1.52
C ALA A 80 3.44 -6.82 -2.43
N HIS A 81 2.91 -7.16 -3.61
CA HIS A 81 2.27 -6.17 -4.49
C HIS A 81 1.06 -5.50 -3.83
N MET A 82 0.21 -6.25 -3.13
CA MET A 82 -0.92 -5.67 -2.39
C MET A 82 -0.50 -4.67 -1.30
N THR A 83 0.70 -4.81 -0.72
CA THR A 83 1.23 -3.83 0.26
C THR A 83 1.74 -2.55 -0.39
N CYS A 84 2.20 -2.62 -1.65
CA CYS A 84 2.72 -1.50 -2.42
C CYS A 84 2.01 -1.43 -3.79
N PRO A 85 0.68 -1.20 -3.83
CA PRO A 85 -0.13 -1.42 -5.03
C PRO A 85 0.17 -0.42 -6.16
N TRP A 86 0.80 0.71 -5.84
CA TRP A 86 1.16 1.77 -6.79
C TRP A 86 2.62 1.70 -7.24
N MET A 87 3.32 0.63 -6.90
CA MET A 87 4.71 0.40 -7.29
C MET A 87 4.82 -0.88 -8.12
N ASN A 88 5.45 -0.79 -9.28
CA ASN A 88 5.80 -1.93 -10.12
C ASN A 88 7.31 -2.01 -10.28
N ILE A 89 7.84 -3.23 -10.30
CA ILE A 89 9.26 -3.49 -10.59
C ILE A 89 9.33 -3.96 -12.04
N SER A 90 9.90 -3.15 -12.93
CA SER A 90 9.95 -3.45 -14.36
C SER A 90 11.23 -4.15 -14.79
N GLU A 91 12.33 -3.94 -14.07
CA GLU A 91 13.63 -4.50 -14.42
C GLU A 91 14.46 -4.79 -13.17
N ILE A 92 15.18 -5.92 -13.19
CA ILE A 92 16.11 -6.33 -12.16
C ILE A 92 17.39 -6.85 -12.82
N LYS A 93 18.52 -6.20 -12.54
CA LYS A 93 19.86 -6.60 -12.95
C LYS A 93 20.70 -6.85 -11.71
N LYS A 94 21.37 -8.01 -11.68
CA LYS A 94 22.28 -8.40 -10.60
C LYS A 94 23.61 -8.80 -11.19
N LYS A 95 24.69 -8.20 -10.70
CA LYS A 95 26.07 -8.55 -11.05
C LYS A 95 26.84 -8.84 -9.76
N ILE A 96 27.57 -9.95 -9.74
CA ILE A 96 28.35 -10.39 -8.57
C ILE A 96 29.82 -10.22 -8.94
N ASN A 97 30.53 -9.40 -8.17
CA ASN A 97 31.96 -9.16 -8.32
C ASN A 97 32.68 -9.82 -7.14
N LEU A 98 33.19 -11.03 -7.36
CA LEU A 98 34.02 -11.74 -6.37
C LEU A 98 35.49 -11.34 -6.58
N LYS A 99 36.16 -10.82 -5.56
CA LYS A 99 37.62 -10.75 -5.55
C LYS A 99 38.12 -12.05 -4.93
N THR A 100 38.83 -12.85 -5.73
CA THR A 100 39.57 -14.00 -5.20
C THR A 100 40.95 -13.52 -4.76
N ASP A 101 41.14 -13.34 -3.46
CA ASP A 101 42.48 -13.18 -2.91
C ASP A 101 43.15 -14.55 -2.87
N LYS A 102 44.29 -14.70 -3.57
CA LYS A 102 45.02 -15.98 -3.72
C LYS A 102 45.59 -16.52 -2.39
N TYR A 103 45.47 -15.79 -1.29
CA TYR A 103 46.16 -16.08 -0.03
C TYR A 103 45.23 -16.22 1.19
N ASN A 104 43.93 -15.92 1.08
CA ASN A 104 42.96 -16.10 2.16
C ASN A 104 41.62 -16.58 1.58
N ASP A 105 41.02 -17.63 2.14
CA ASP A 105 39.69 -18.15 1.78
C ASP A 105 38.52 -17.17 2.07
N SER A 106 38.81 -15.93 2.47
CA SER A 106 37.82 -14.85 2.61
C SER A 106 37.40 -14.36 1.23
N LYS A 107 36.19 -14.73 0.80
CA LYS A 107 35.56 -14.21 -0.41
C LYS A 107 35.13 -12.76 -0.22
N ASN A 108 36.09 -11.84 -0.29
CA ASN A 108 35.83 -10.42 -0.36
C ASN A 108 35.13 -10.11 -1.69
N GLY A 109 33.87 -9.70 -1.65
CA GLY A 109 33.10 -9.48 -2.86
C GLY A 109 31.96 -8.49 -2.69
N SER A 110 31.50 -7.93 -3.79
CA SER A 110 30.36 -7.02 -3.83
C SER A 110 29.29 -7.51 -4.80
N ILE A 111 28.04 -7.22 -4.47
CA ILE A 111 26.89 -7.39 -5.35
C ILE A 111 26.46 -6.01 -5.83
N GLU A 112 26.52 -5.80 -7.13
CA GLU A 112 25.90 -4.65 -7.78
C GLU A 112 24.49 -5.05 -8.20
N TYR A 113 23.50 -4.32 -7.69
CA TYR A 113 22.10 -4.53 -7.99
C TYR A 113 21.52 -3.25 -8.61
N SER A 114 20.89 -3.37 -9.77
CA SER A 114 20.22 -2.26 -10.44
C SER A 114 18.77 -2.67 -10.70
N THR A 115 17.81 -1.86 -10.26
CA THR A 115 16.39 -2.12 -10.47
C THR A 115 15.66 -0.87 -10.93
N LYS A 116 14.66 -1.05 -11.78
CA LYS A 116 13.77 0.01 -12.21
C LYS A 116 12.43 -0.12 -11.49
N LEU A 117 12.10 0.89 -10.68
CA LEU A 117 10.84 1.03 -9.95
C LEU A 117 9.95 2.03 -10.69
N ASN A 118 8.74 1.63 -11.05
CA ASN A 118 7.72 2.48 -11.62
C ASN A 118 6.70 2.82 -10.53
N PHE A 119 6.48 4.11 -10.29
CA PHE A 119 5.46 4.59 -9.37
C PHE A 119 4.34 5.28 -10.15
N ASP A 120 3.11 4.81 -9.94
CA ASP A 120 1.93 5.35 -10.60
C ASP A 120 1.83 6.88 -10.39
N THR A 121 1.57 7.64 -11.45
CA THR A 121 1.49 9.12 -11.44
C THR A 121 2.74 9.88 -10.95
N CYS A 122 3.83 9.20 -10.57
CA CYS A 122 5.08 9.80 -10.07
C CYS A 122 6.29 9.56 -10.97
N GLY A 123 6.20 8.60 -11.90
CA GLY A 123 7.26 8.29 -12.86
C GLY A 123 8.16 7.13 -12.43
N ASP A 124 9.23 6.94 -13.20
CA ASP A 124 10.16 5.83 -13.06
C ASP A 124 11.39 6.24 -12.23
N PHE A 125 11.99 5.29 -11.52
CA PHE A 125 13.22 5.50 -10.75
C PHE A 125 14.14 4.32 -10.97
N ILE A 126 15.42 4.60 -11.23
CA ILE A 126 16.47 3.60 -11.26
C ILE A 126 17.14 3.60 -9.89
N ILE A 127 17.15 2.45 -9.23
CA ILE A 127 17.84 2.22 -7.97
C ILE A 127 19.09 1.39 -8.25
N GLU A 128 20.25 1.91 -7.90
CA GLU A 128 21.52 1.21 -7.97
C GLU A 128 22.05 1.01 -6.54
N LEU A 129 22.46 -0.22 -6.25
CA LEU A 129 22.97 -0.66 -4.97
C LEU A 129 24.28 -1.39 -5.12
N ASN A 130 25.18 -1.14 -4.20
CA ASN A 130 26.37 -1.95 -3.99
C ASN A 130 26.30 -2.53 -2.57
N ILE A 131 26.25 -3.85 -2.46
CA ILE A 131 26.16 -4.57 -1.19
C ILE A 131 27.45 -5.37 -1.01
N ASN A 132 28.10 -5.24 0.13
CA ASN A 132 29.22 -6.09 0.51
C ASN A 132 28.69 -7.48 0.91
N ILE A 133 29.26 -8.54 0.33
CA ILE A 133 28.83 -9.92 0.55
C ILE A 133 29.20 -10.41 1.96
N GLU A 134 30.33 -9.95 2.51
CA GLU A 134 30.85 -10.52 3.76
C GLU A 134 30.05 -10.09 5.00
N ASN A 135 29.63 -8.83 5.04
CA ASN A 135 28.91 -8.25 6.17
C ASN A 135 27.45 -7.90 5.84
N GLU A 136 26.99 -8.23 4.63
CA GLU A 136 25.66 -7.92 4.10
C GLU A 136 25.28 -6.42 4.20
N SER A 137 26.28 -5.53 4.27
CA SER A 137 26.05 -4.09 4.42
C SER A 137 25.95 -3.39 3.07
N VAL A 138 25.15 -2.32 3.02
CA VAL A 138 25.04 -1.47 1.83
C VAL A 138 26.22 -0.50 1.80
N ASN A 139 27.09 -0.64 0.80
CA ASN A 139 28.24 0.24 0.56
C ASN A 139 27.82 1.55 -0.12
N SER A 140 26.90 1.47 -1.08
CA SER A 140 26.39 2.64 -1.79
C SER A 140 24.96 2.45 -2.28
N ILE A 141 24.23 3.57 -2.31
CA ILE A 141 22.90 3.69 -2.88
C ILE A 141 22.89 4.87 -3.82
N LYS A 142 22.32 4.68 -5.00
CA LYS A 142 21.98 5.77 -5.92
C LYS A 142 20.54 5.60 -6.35
N ILE A 143 19.79 6.70 -6.35
CA ILE A 143 18.39 6.74 -6.75
C ILE A 143 18.29 7.82 -7.83
N ILE A 144 17.96 7.42 -9.05
CA ILE A 144 17.95 8.28 -10.22
C ILE A 144 16.50 8.40 -10.70
N PRO A 145 15.85 9.57 -10.57
CA PRO A 145 14.54 9.78 -11.15
C PRO A 145 14.63 9.73 -12.69
N GLN A 146 13.65 9.11 -13.33
CA GLN A 146 13.52 8.98 -14.77
C GLN A 146 12.15 9.53 -15.21
N GLY A 147 12.14 10.32 -16.29
CA GLY A 147 10.91 10.90 -16.84
C GLY A 147 10.47 12.22 -16.17
N LYS A 148 9.16 12.51 -16.22
CA LYS A 148 8.57 13.81 -15.89
C LYS A 148 8.40 14.08 -14.38
N ILE A 149 9.42 13.81 -13.56
CA ILE A 149 9.35 14.20 -12.14
C ILE A 149 9.18 15.72 -11.97
N GLU A 150 9.61 16.48 -12.97
CA GLU A 150 9.58 17.95 -13.00
C GLU A 150 8.17 18.53 -13.02
N THR A 151 7.17 17.79 -13.51
CA THR A 151 5.79 18.28 -13.61
C THR A 151 4.96 17.96 -12.38
N ILE A 152 5.52 17.28 -11.38
CA ILE A 152 4.80 16.86 -10.18
C ILE A 152 4.89 17.95 -9.12
N ALA A 153 3.75 18.34 -8.55
CA ALA A 153 3.70 19.37 -7.50
C ALA A 153 4.55 18.99 -6.27
N GLU A 154 4.60 17.71 -5.90
CA GLU A 154 5.42 17.19 -4.80
C GLU A 154 6.89 16.91 -5.16
N ARG A 155 7.41 17.42 -6.29
CA ARG A 155 8.80 17.19 -6.73
C ARG A 155 9.83 17.41 -5.61
N GLU A 156 9.79 18.55 -4.93
CA GLU A 156 10.75 18.88 -3.87
C GLU A 156 10.70 17.90 -2.69
N THR A 157 9.49 17.44 -2.38
CA THR A 157 9.24 16.43 -1.35
C THR A 157 9.86 15.08 -1.75
N ILE A 158 9.74 14.69 -3.03
CA ILE A 158 10.36 13.46 -3.55
C ILE A 158 11.89 13.58 -3.57
N LEU A 159 12.44 14.72 -4.00
CA LEU A 159 13.89 14.95 -4.02
C LEU A 159 14.49 14.90 -2.62
N THR A 160 13.78 15.43 -1.63
CA THR A 160 14.20 15.34 -0.22
C THR A 160 14.19 13.89 0.26
N LEU A 161 13.15 13.12 -0.08
CA LEU A 161 13.08 11.69 0.24
C LEU A 161 14.23 10.90 -0.41
N ILE A 162 14.58 11.20 -1.66
CA ILE A 162 15.74 10.61 -2.35
C ILE A 162 17.03 10.90 -1.59
N ASN A 163 17.28 12.17 -1.30
CA ASN A 163 18.48 12.61 -0.62
C ASN A 163 18.62 11.98 0.76
N ASP A 164 17.53 11.92 1.53
CA ASP A 164 17.52 11.25 2.83
C ASP A 164 17.78 9.75 2.67
N SER A 165 17.15 9.09 1.71
CA SER A 165 17.34 7.64 1.50
C SER A 165 18.80 7.29 1.13
N ILE A 166 19.44 8.13 0.32
CA ILE A 166 20.87 8.00 -0.02
C ILE A 166 21.73 8.27 1.22
N LYS A 167 21.47 9.37 1.95
CA LYS A 167 22.24 9.77 3.14
C LYS A 167 22.24 8.70 4.24
N PHE A 168 21.12 8.02 4.42
CA PHE A 168 20.94 7.01 5.47
C PHE A 168 21.17 5.57 4.97
N TYR A 169 21.59 5.39 3.71
CA TYR A 169 21.76 4.08 3.09
C TYR A 169 20.51 3.17 3.25
N ASP A 170 19.32 3.75 3.12
CA ASP A 170 18.04 3.07 3.37
C ASP A 170 17.07 3.22 2.19
N ILE A 171 16.99 2.19 1.36
CA ILE A 171 16.00 2.13 0.25
C ILE A 171 14.60 1.89 0.79
N SER A 172 14.46 1.21 1.93
CA SER A 172 13.14 0.91 2.48
C SER A 172 12.43 2.21 2.81
N ARG A 173 13.16 3.22 3.31
CA ARG A 173 12.66 4.59 3.46
C ARG A 173 12.14 5.17 2.14
N PHE A 174 12.89 5.02 1.04
CA PHE A 174 12.45 5.51 -0.28
C PHE A 174 11.16 4.82 -0.73
N VAL A 175 11.16 3.48 -0.76
CA VAL A 175 10.02 2.67 -1.23
C VAL A 175 8.78 2.92 -0.38
N TYR A 176 8.95 2.91 0.94
CA TYR A 176 7.87 3.16 1.88
C TYR A 176 7.36 4.60 1.77
N GLY A 177 8.26 5.58 1.72
CA GLY A 177 7.94 6.99 1.60
C GLY A 177 7.15 7.28 0.32
N MET A 178 7.61 6.78 -0.84
CA MET A 178 6.91 6.93 -2.11
C MET A 178 5.50 6.32 -2.07
N ASN A 179 5.34 5.12 -1.51
CA ASN A 179 4.01 4.52 -1.35
C ASN A 179 3.12 5.33 -0.39
N SER A 180 3.67 5.88 0.69
CA SER A 180 2.94 6.77 1.60
C SER A 180 2.50 8.06 0.90
N LEU A 181 3.35 8.64 0.04
CA LEU A 181 3.05 9.82 -0.77
C LEU A 181 1.92 9.52 -1.75
N LEU A 182 2.02 8.44 -2.52
CA LEU A 182 1.00 8.03 -3.49
C LEU A 182 -0.34 7.78 -2.82
N ARG A 183 -0.35 7.08 -1.68
CA ARG A 183 -1.56 6.88 -0.89
C ARG A 183 -2.24 8.20 -0.53
N MET A 184 -1.46 9.22 -0.15
CA MET A 184 -1.98 10.55 0.18
C MET A 184 -2.47 11.28 -1.07
N ARG A 185 -1.76 11.22 -2.20
CA ARG A 185 -2.20 11.79 -3.49
C ARG A 185 -3.52 11.17 -3.97
N HIS A 186 -3.66 9.85 -3.86
CA HIS A 186 -4.91 9.14 -4.17
C HIS A 186 -6.03 9.50 -3.20
N LYS A 187 -5.74 9.69 -1.90
CA LYS A 187 -6.74 10.17 -0.95
C LYS A 187 -7.21 11.57 -1.32
N ARG A 188 -6.29 12.52 -1.52
CA ARG A 188 -6.60 13.91 -1.93
C ARG A 188 -7.46 13.95 -3.19
N LYS A 189 -7.08 13.18 -4.21
CA LYS A 189 -7.84 13.03 -5.46
C LYS A 189 -9.28 12.55 -5.22
N ARG A 190 -9.47 11.49 -4.42
CA ARG A 190 -10.82 10.98 -4.11
C ARG A 190 -11.68 11.98 -3.35
N GLU A 191 -11.10 12.70 -2.39
CA GLU A 191 -11.84 13.72 -1.64
C GLU A 191 -12.27 14.88 -2.54
N TYR A 192 -11.37 15.38 -3.40
CA TYR A 192 -11.73 16.44 -4.35
C TYR A 192 -12.78 15.98 -5.36
N MET A 193 -12.68 14.77 -5.90
CA MET A 193 -13.73 14.19 -6.73
C MET A 193 -15.06 14.17 -5.99
N SER A 194 -15.07 13.70 -4.73
CA SER A 194 -16.31 13.64 -3.97
C SER A 194 -16.90 15.02 -3.64
N ILE A 195 -16.10 16.08 -3.58
CA ILE A 195 -16.58 17.47 -3.42
C ILE A 195 -17.18 17.95 -4.75
N ILE A 196 -16.50 17.67 -5.86
CA ILE A 196 -16.94 18.01 -7.22
C ILE A 196 -18.24 17.30 -7.57
N ASP A 197 -18.42 16.03 -7.22
CA ASP A 197 -19.65 15.27 -7.51
C ASP A 197 -20.90 15.90 -6.86
N VAL A 198 -20.73 16.69 -5.80
CA VAL A 198 -21.83 17.34 -5.06
C VAL A 198 -22.02 18.80 -5.47
N LEU A 199 -20.96 19.48 -5.90
CA LEU A 199 -21.01 20.88 -6.31
C LEU A 199 -21.18 20.96 -7.83
N ASP A 200 -22.09 21.81 -8.31
CA ASP A 200 -22.18 22.08 -9.75
C ASP A 200 -20.81 22.57 -10.27
N LEU A 201 -20.35 22.02 -11.40
CA LEU A 201 -19.04 22.33 -11.99
C LEU A 201 -18.85 23.83 -12.23
N ASN A 202 -19.96 24.52 -12.49
CA ASN A 202 -20.02 25.96 -12.68
C ASN A 202 -19.58 26.77 -11.46
N LYS A 203 -19.55 26.18 -10.26
CA LYS A 203 -19.04 26.82 -9.04
C LYS A 203 -17.53 26.73 -8.91
N PHE A 204 -16.85 25.85 -9.64
CA PHE A 204 -15.39 25.80 -9.60
C PHE A 204 -14.82 26.81 -10.58
N ILE A 205 -13.86 27.60 -10.10
CA ILE A 205 -13.18 28.60 -10.92
C ILE A 205 -11.88 28.03 -11.44
N SER A 206 -11.09 27.43 -10.54
CA SER A 206 -9.82 26.84 -10.91
C SER A 206 -9.49 25.59 -10.09
N ILE A 207 -8.71 24.70 -10.71
CA ILE A 207 -8.12 23.53 -10.08
C ILE A 207 -6.63 23.58 -10.39
N ASN A 208 -5.77 23.69 -9.37
CA ASN A 208 -4.34 23.98 -9.58
C ASN A 208 -4.07 25.23 -10.46
N GLY A 209 -4.97 26.21 -10.45
CA GLY A 209 -4.85 27.40 -11.29
C GLY A 209 -5.25 27.18 -12.75
N PHE A 210 -5.67 25.96 -13.14
CA PHE A 210 -6.30 25.72 -14.43
C PHE A 210 -7.77 26.15 -14.36
N PRO A 211 -8.21 27.10 -15.20
CA PRO A 211 -9.58 27.57 -15.19
C PRO A 211 -10.55 26.47 -15.65
N VAL A 212 -11.57 26.19 -14.84
CA VAL A 212 -12.57 25.13 -15.11
C VAL A 212 -13.51 25.53 -16.26
N SER A 213 -13.70 26.82 -16.51
CA SER A 213 -14.49 27.34 -17.63
C SER A 213 -14.00 26.90 -19.02
N ASN A 214 -12.74 26.46 -19.13
CA ASN A 214 -12.15 25.96 -20.37
C ASN A 214 -12.40 24.44 -20.58
N ILE A 215 -13.04 23.76 -19.63
CA ILE A 215 -13.24 22.31 -19.65
C ILE A 215 -14.58 22.00 -20.33
N LYS A 216 -14.50 21.36 -21.50
CA LYS A 216 -15.68 21.06 -22.34
C LYS A 216 -16.42 19.79 -21.95
N SER A 217 -15.82 18.91 -21.13
CA SER A 217 -16.43 17.63 -20.71
C SER A 217 -15.94 17.17 -19.33
N VAL A 218 -16.76 16.38 -18.63
CA VAL A 218 -16.43 15.76 -17.33
C VAL A 218 -15.18 14.88 -17.44
N GLU A 219 -15.00 14.14 -18.54
CA GLU A 219 -13.81 13.33 -18.81
C GLU A 219 -12.51 14.17 -18.83
N SER A 220 -12.58 15.41 -19.31
CA SER A 220 -11.43 16.32 -19.34
C SER A 220 -11.07 16.83 -17.93
N LEU A 221 -12.08 16.99 -17.07
CA LEU A 221 -11.90 17.33 -15.65
C LEU A 221 -11.27 16.16 -14.88
N GLU A 222 -11.76 14.95 -15.12
CA GLU A 222 -11.17 13.74 -14.57
C GLU A 222 -9.71 13.64 -15.00
N LEU A 223 -9.36 13.79 -16.28
CA LEU A 223 -7.96 13.78 -16.71
C LEU A 223 -7.10 14.81 -15.94
N LEU A 224 -7.57 16.06 -15.83
CA LEU A 224 -6.86 17.13 -15.08
C LEU A 224 -6.65 16.80 -13.60
N LEU A 225 -7.68 16.25 -12.94
CA LEU A 225 -7.65 15.83 -11.53
C LEU A 225 -6.80 14.57 -11.32
N PHE A 226 -6.85 13.66 -12.29
CA PHE A 226 -6.33 12.32 -12.17
C PHE A 226 -4.83 12.25 -12.47
N GLU A 227 -4.34 13.03 -13.43
CA GLU A 227 -2.92 13.07 -13.78
C GLU A 227 -2.10 13.92 -12.80
N ASN A 228 -2.68 15.01 -12.29
CA ASN A 228 -1.90 15.99 -11.53
C ASN A 228 -2.09 15.90 -10.00
N SER A 229 -3.17 15.28 -9.50
CA SER A 229 -3.56 15.29 -8.08
C SER A 229 -3.50 16.72 -7.52
N PRO A 230 -4.53 17.55 -7.70
CA PRO A 230 -4.41 18.97 -7.44
C PRO A 230 -4.00 19.27 -6.00
N THR A 231 -3.11 20.23 -5.81
CA THR A 231 -2.72 20.76 -4.51
C THR A 231 -3.71 21.78 -4.00
N PHE A 232 -4.52 22.40 -4.86
CA PHE A 232 -5.57 23.31 -4.42
C PHE A 232 -6.78 23.36 -5.37
N ILE A 233 -7.91 23.76 -4.81
CA ILE A 233 -9.14 24.08 -5.54
C ILE A 233 -9.62 25.49 -5.18
N GLU A 234 -10.23 26.17 -6.15
CA GLU A 234 -10.85 27.49 -5.97
C GLU A 234 -12.32 27.42 -6.39
N VAL A 235 -13.21 27.76 -5.45
CA VAL A 235 -14.67 27.70 -5.59
C VAL A 235 -15.25 29.10 -5.46
N GLU A 236 -16.17 29.44 -6.35
CA GLU A 236 -16.88 30.71 -6.34
C GLU A 236 -17.81 30.82 -5.13
N LEU A 237 -17.75 31.98 -4.45
CA LEU A 237 -18.70 32.34 -3.40
C LEU A 237 -19.73 33.34 -3.95
N SER A 238 -19.38 34.62 -3.95
CA SER A 238 -20.21 35.74 -4.40
C SER A 238 -19.35 36.80 -5.10
N SER A 239 -19.94 37.58 -6.02
CA SER A 239 -19.32 38.59 -6.90
C SER A 239 -17.85 38.96 -6.58
N LYS A 240 -16.93 38.21 -7.19
CA LYS A 240 -15.45 38.37 -7.15
C LYS A 240 -14.71 37.83 -5.91
N LYS A 241 -15.37 37.09 -5.01
CA LYS A 241 -14.75 36.37 -3.89
C LYS A 241 -14.78 34.88 -4.13
N PHE A 242 -13.68 34.22 -3.79
CA PHE A 242 -13.50 32.80 -4.00
C PHE A 242 -12.96 32.15 -2.73
N MET A 243 -13.41 30.94 -2.45
CA MET A 243 -12.84 30.09 -1.42
C MET A 243 -11.73 29.25 -2.03
N ARG A 244 -10.53 29.34 -1.47
CA ARG A 244 -9.39 28.51 -1.84
C ARG A 244 -9.14 27.49 -0.75
N VAL A 245 -9.01 26.22 -1.14
CA VAL A 245 -8.60 25.12 -0.26
C VAL A 245 -7.31 24.51 -0.79
N ASP A 246 -6.22 24.73 -0.06
CA ASP A 246 -4.92 24.12 -0.36
C ASP A 246 -4.73 22.86 0.50
N TRP A 247 -4.27 21.79 -0.13
CA TRP A 247 -3.91 20.52 0.49
C TRP A 247 -2.48 20.14 0.09
N GLN A 248 -1.54 20.51 0.95
CA GLN A 248 -0.14 20.20 0.80
C GLN A 248 0.19 18.83 1.39
N ILE A 249 1.07 18.09 0.70
CA ILE A 249 1.57 16.78 1.13
C ILE A 249 3.10 16.88 1.21
N LYS A 250 3.69 16.52 2.36
CA LYS A 250 5.13 16.67 2.61
C LYS A 250 5.67 15.63 3.60
N PHE A 251 6.99 15.43 3.61
CA PHE A 251 7.68 14.69 4.68
C PHE A 251 8.15 15.67 5.76
N GLN A 252 7.83 15.39 7.02
CA GLN A 252 8.44 16.11 8.13
C GLN A 252 9.80 15.51 8.45
N LYS A 253 10.74 16.36 8.87
CA LYS A 253 12.08 15.93 9.28
C LYS A 253 11.98 14.87 10.38
N GLY A 254 12.63 13.72 10.16
CA GLY A 254 12.64 12.61 11.10
C GLY A 254 11.42 11.68 11.04
N GLN A 255 10.45 11.95 10.16
CA GLN A 255 9.31 11.04 9.93
C GLN A 255 9.51 10.25 8.64
N ASN A 256 9.20 8.95 8.69
CA ASN A 256 9.22 8.07 7.52
C ASN A 256 7.88 8.07 6.75
N HIS A 257 6.84 8.69 7.32
CA HIS A 257 5.50 8.75 6.74
C HIS A 257 5.24 10.14 6.17
N CYS A 258 4.47 10.19 5.09
CA CYS A 258 4.03 11.44 4.51
C CYS A 258 2.91 12.04 5.36
N VAL A 259 2.96 13.36 5.59
CA VAL A 259 1.91 14.11 6.27
C VAL A 259 1.20 15.04 5.29
N SER A 260 -0.03 15.42 5.63
CA SER A 260 -0.76 16.45 4.91
C SER A 260 -1.09 17.63 5.79
N ASP A 261 -1.10 18.81 5.19
CA ASP A 261 -1.65 20.02 5.78
C ASP A 261 -2.73 20.58 4.85
N ILE A 262 -3.88 20.91 5.44
CA ILE A 262 -5.04 21.47 4.72
C ILE A 262 -5.29 22.87 5.26
N THR A 263 -5.26 23.85 4.37
CA THR A 263 -5.48 25.26 4.67
C THR A 263 -6.61 25.82 3.83
N GLY A 264 -7.29 26.83 4.36
CA GLY A 264 -8.40 27.48 3.66
C GLY A 264 -8.28 29.00 3.77
N SER A 265 -8.56 29.69 2.68
CA SER A 265 -8.62 31.15 2.62
C SER A 265 -9.75 31.64 1.73
N VAL A 266 -10.24 32.85 2.01
CA VAL A 266 -11.08 33.60 1.09
C VAL A 266 -10.17 34.54 0.32
N ILE A 267 -10.17 34.43 -1.01
CA ILE A 267 -9.38 35.22 -1.93
C ILE A 267 -10.28 36.15 -2.76
N GLN A 268 -9.75 37.31 -3.14
CA GLN A 268 -10.35 38.22 -4.11
C GLN A 268 -9.23 38.74 -5.01
N ASN A 269 -9.53 38.90 -6.29
CA ASN A 269 -8.57 39.48 -7.22
C ASN A 269 -8.38 40.97 -6.92
N ASP A 270 -7.13 41.41 -6.86
CA ASP A 270 -6.80 42.82 -6.76
C ASP A 270 -7.09 43.56 -8.10
N GLN A 271 -6.80 44.87 -8.14
CA GLN A 271 -7.05 45.71 -9.32
C GLN A 271 -6.21 45.28 -10.53
N GLU A 272 -5.13 44.54 -10.31
CA GLU A 272 -4.23 43.99 -11.35
C GLU A 272 -4.61 42.55 -11.74
N GLY A 273 -5.64 41.99 -11.10
CA GLY A 273 -6.13 40.62 -11.36
C GLY A 273 -5.41 39.54 -10.56
N ASN A 274 -4.52 39.88 -9.62
CA ASN A 274 -3.80 38.91 -8.81
C ASN A 274 -4.65 38.45 -7.61
N PRO A 275 -4.67 37.15 -7.30
CA PRO A 275 -5.43 36.63 -6.16
C PRO A 275 -4.81 37.09 -4.85
N LYS A 276 -5.58 37.80 -4.02
CA LYS A 276 -5.18 38.26 -2.69
C LYS A 276 -6.05 37.61 -1.61
N SER A 277 -5.41 36.99 -0.61
CA SER A 277 -6.11 36.46 0.56
C SER A 277 -6.67 37.60 1.40
N ILE A 278 -7.98 37.61 1.59
CA ILE A 278 -8.69 38.58 2.43
C ILE A 278 -8.90 38.01 3.83
N GLU A 279 -9.22 36.71 3.92
CA GLU A 279 -9.58 36.07 5.17
C GLU A 279 -8.93 34.69 5.28
N ASN A 280 -8.36 34.39 6.44
CA ASN A 280 -7.81 33.06 6.73
C ASN A 280 -8.83 32.24 7.54
N ILE A 281 -9.46 31.29 6.87
CA ILE A 281 -10.48 30.40 7.44
C ILE A 281 -9.89 29.04 7.89
N THR A 282 -8.56 28.89 7.89
CA THR A 282 -7.89 27.61 8.18
C THR A 282 -8.29 27.01 9.54
N LYS A 283 -8.42 27.83 10.58
CA LYS A 283 -8.79 27.33 11.92
C LYS A 283 -10.23 26.78 11.92
N LEU A 284 -11.14 27.49 11.28
CA LEU A 284 -12.53 27.05 11.11
C LEU A 284 -12.57 25.74 10.30
N LEU A 285 -11.89 25.71 9.15
CA LEU A 285 -11.80 24.52 8.30
C LEU A 285 -11.24 23.31 9.06
N LYS A 286 -10.11 23.45 9.76
CA LYS A 286 -9.54 22.35 10.54
C LYS A 286 -10.46 21.86 11.65
N ASN A 287 -11.23 22.75 12.28
CA ASN A 287 -12.22 22.35 13.28
C ASN A 287 -13.39 21.58 12.67
N LEU A 288 -13.90 22.03 11.52
CA LEU A 288 -14.97 21.34 10.80
C LEU A 288 -14.51 19.98 10.26
N ILE A 289 -13.27 19.88 9.76
CA ILE A 289 -12.67 18.60 9.34
C ILE A 289 -12.57 17.62 10.53
N LYS A 290 -12.22 18.12 11.72
CA LYS A 290 -12.17 17.28 12.94
C LYS A 290 -13.54 16.81 13.40
N ALA A 291 -14.57 17.64 13.24
CA ALA A 291 -15.93 17.32 13.65
C ALA A 291 -16.63 16.37 12.68
N ASN A 292 -16.34 16.51 11.38
CA ASN A 292 -16.99 15.77 10.30
C ASN A 292 -15.92 15.01 9.48
N ASP A 293 -15.81 15.34 8.19
CA ASP A 293 -14.77 14.90 7.28
C ASP A 293 -14.39 16.05 6.33
N ILE A 294 -13.44 15.83 5.42
CA ILE A 294 -12.94 16.88 4.52
C ILE A 294 -14.05 17.37 3.60
N LYS A 295 -14.79 16.44 2.98
CA LYS A 295 -15.92 16.76 2.10
C LYS A 295 -16.95 17.64 2.80
N SER A 296 -17.49 17.18 3.92
CA SER A 296 -18.56 17.88 4.65
C SER A 296 -18.09 19.20 5.20
N ALA A 297 -16.83 19.30 5.66
CA ALA A 297 -16.25 20.54 6.12
C ALA A 297 -16.18 21.59 5.00
N VAL A 298 -15.70 21.21 3.81
CA VAL A 298 -15.63 22.12 2.66
C VAL A 298 -17.04 22.58 2.26
N LEU A 299 -18.00 21.67 2.16
CA LEU A 299 -19.39 22.01 1.81
C LEU A 299 -20.06 22.90 2.87
N GLN A 300 -19.81 22.66 4.15
CA GLN A 300 -20.35 23.50 5.23
C GLN A 300 -19.78 24.91 5.19
N ILE A 301 -18.49 25.07 4.93
CA ILE A 301 -17.90 26.41 4.78
C ILE A 301 -18.53 27.14 3.59
N LEU A 302 -18.72 26.46 2.46
CA LEU A 302 -19.39 27.05 1.29
C LEU A 302 -20.84 27.47 1.56
N ASN A 303 -21.50 26.89 2.56
CA ASN A 303 -22.83 27.30 2.98
C ASN A 303 -22.81 28.43 4.02
N ILE A 304 -21.69 28.60 4.74
CA ILE A 304 -21.50 29.65 5.76
C ILE A 304 -21.07 30.96 5.10
N LEU A 305 -20.21 30.87 4.08
CA LEU A 305 -19.64 31.99 3.33
C LEU A 305 -20.52 32.41 2.15
#